data_AF-A0A526RPS2-F1
#
_entry.id   AF-A0A526RPS2-F1
#
_cell.length_a   1.000
_cell.length_b   1.000
_cell.length_c   1.000
_cell.angle_alpha   90.00
_cell.angle_beta   90.00
_cell.angle_gamma   90.00
#
_symmetry.space_group_name_H-M   'P 1'
#
loop_
_entity.id
_entity.type
_entity.pdbx_description
1 polymer ?
#
loop_
_entity_poly.entity_id
_entity_poly.type
_entity_poly.pdbx_seq_one_letter_code
_entity_poly.pdbx_strand_id
1 'polypeptide(L)'
;LMGLGFRRKFPIAGYIVDFACPQKKLVVEVDGSQHTEADAVVSDEARTARLEQDGWTVLRFWNDDVSRDIDNVCQHIVFAAGLGGAS
;
A
#
# COMPACT_ATOMS: atom_id res chain seq x y z
N LEU A 1 11.77 7.07 0.63
CA LEU A 1 11.64 6.83 2.08
C LEU A 1 12.79 5.91 2.52
N MET A 2 13.79 6.38 3.27
CA MET A 2 14.95 5.55 3.70
C MET A 2 15.59 4.69 2.57
N GLY A 3 15.78 5.26 1.38
CA GLY A 3 16.32 4.54 0.22
C GLY A 3 15.33 3.59 -0.50
N LEU A 4 14.11 3.42 0.00
CA LEU A 4 13.05 2.69 -0.71
C LEU A 4 12.65 3.43 -1.99
N GLY A 5 12.81 2.74 -3.13
CA GLY A 5 12.37 3.20 -4.44
C GLY A 5 10.90 2.85 -4.69
N PHE A 6 10.02 3.84 -4.57
CA PHE A 6 8.61 3.71 -4.90
C PHE A 6 8.32 4.16 -6.33
N ARG A 7 7.46 3.41 -7.02
CA ARG A 7 6.90 3.73 -8.33
C ARG A 7 5.44 4.10 -8.16
N ARG A 8 5.04 5.22 -8.76
CA ARG A 8 3.64 5.67 -8.81
C ARG A 8 2.85 4.94 -9.90
N LYS A 9 1.55 4.70 -9.67
CA LYS A 9 0.59 4.11 -10.63
C LYS A 9 1.17 2.87 -11.30
N PHE A 10 1.55 1.91 -10.47
CA PHE A 10 2.32 0.75 -10.88
C PHE A 10 1.40 -0.39 -11.34
N PRO A 11 1.55 -0.89 -12.59
CA PRO A 11 0.77 -2.02 -13.05
C PRO A 11 1.31 -3.33 -12.48
N ILE A 12 0.43 -4.13 -11.89
CA ILE A 12 0.76 -5.43 -11.30
C ILE A 12 -0.45 -6.37 -11.27
N ALA A 13 -0.27 -7.63 -11.66
CA ALA A 13 -1.31 -8.67 -11.61
C ALA A 13 -2.66 -8.28 -12.26
N GLY A 14 -2.65 -7.41 -13.28
CA GLY A 14 -3.85 -6.90 -13.95
C GLY A 14 -4.47 -5.65 -13.30
N TYR A 15 -3.84 -5.13 -12.27
CA TYR A 15 -4.28 -3.97 -11.49
C TYR A 15 -3.30 -2.80 -11.59
N ILE A 16 -3.74 -1.58 -11.25
CA ILE A 16 -2.87 -0.40 -11.12
C ILE A 16 -2.92 0.06 -9.66
N VAL A 17 -1.82 -0.06 -8.94
CA VAL A 17 -1.71 0.40 -7.53
C VAL A 17 -1.12 1.81 -7.45
N ASP A 18 -1.44 2.58 -6.42
CA ASP A 18 -0.95 3.96 -6.29
C ASP A 18 0.57 4.05 -6.17
N PHE A 19 1.14 3.27 -5.26
CA PHE A 19 2.58 3.20 -5.06
C PHE A 19 3.03 1.76 -4.85
N ALA A 20 4.18 1.40 -5.43
CA ALA A 20 4.80 0.10 -5.21
C ALA A 20 6.31 0.24 -5.00
N CYS A 21 6.86 -0.52 -4.06
CA CYS A 21 8.29 -0.76 -3.90
C CYS A 21 8.59 -2.23 -4.27
N PRO A 22 8.95 -2.52 -5.54
CA PRO A 22 9.13 -3.90 -6.00
C PRO A 22 10.25 -4.65 -5.29
N GLN A 23 11.30 -3.94 -4.87
CA GLN A 23 12.43 -4.52 -4.13
C GLN A 23 12.00 -5.13 -2.79
N LYS A 24 10.92 -4.60 -2.19
CA LYS A 24 10.37 -5.06 -0.92
C LYS A 24 9.03 -5.77 -1.08
N LYS A 25 8.54 -5.92 -2.32
CA LYS A 25 7.16 -6.35 -2.63
C LYS A 25 6.12 -5.64 -1.75
N LEU A 26 6.23 -4.32 -1.63
CA LEU A 26 5.31 -3.50 -0.83
C LEU A 26 4.45 -2.63 -1.74
N VAL A 27 3.14 -2.67 -1.54
CA VAL A 27 2.15 -1.77 -2.14
C VAL A 27 1.66 -0.80 -1.07
N VAL A 28 1.51 0.47 -1.45
CA VAL A 28 0.86 1.50 -0.64
C VAL A 28 -0.25 2.13 -1.47
N GLU A 29 -1.48 2.06 -0.98
CA GLU A 29 -2.65 2.72 -1.57
C GLU A 29 -3.15 3.83 -0.64
N VAL A 30 -3.53 4.96 -1.24
CA VAL A 30 -4.07 6.10 -0.49
C VAL A 30 -5.51 6.29 -0.92
N ASP A 31 -6.42 5.91 -0.04
CA ASP A 31 -7.84 5.97 -0.32
C ASP A 31 -8.40 7.37 -0.05
N GLY A 32 -8.96 7.98 -1.10
CA GLY A 32 -9.70 9.24 -1.01
C GLY A 32 -11.22 9.06 -1.06
N SER A 33 -11.69 7.81 -1.18
CA SER A 33 -13.08 7.51 -1.49
C SER A 33 -13.75 6.66 -0.41
N GLN A 34 -14.83 7.19 0.15
CA GLN A 34 -15.82 6.36 0.84
C GLN A 34 -16.63 5.59 -0.21
N HIS A 35 -16.03 4.70 -1.00
CA HIS A 35 -16.82 3.80 -1.85
C HIS A 35 -17.39 2.67 -0.99
N THR A 36 -18.48 2.98 -0.31
CA THR A 36 -19.31 2.04 0.48
C THR A 36 -20.28 1.24 -0.40
N GLU A 37 -19.94 1.03 -1.67
CA GLU A 37 -20.71 0.15 -2.55
C GLU A 37 -20.18 -1.27 -2.39
N ALA A 38 -21.06 -2.21 -2.04
CA ALA A 38 -20.67 -3.58 -1.69
C ALA A 38 -19.84 -4.28 -2.78
N ASP A 39 -20.09 -3.97 -4.06
CA ASP A 39 -19.31 -4.48 -5.19
C ASP A 39 -17.87 -3.94 -5.23
N ALA A 40 -17.64 -2.70 -4.78
CA ALA A 40 -16.31 -2.12 -4.68
C ALA A 40 -15.49 -2.80 -3.57
N VAL A 41 -16.13 -3.17 -2.45
CA VAL A 41 -15.50 -3.87 -1.32
C VAL A 41 -15.07 -5.28 -1.73
N VAL A 42 -15.96 -6.06 -2.36
CA VAL A 42 -15.65 -7.43 -2.81
C VAL A 42 -14.55 -7.43 -3.88
N SER A 43 -14.55 -6.44 -4.78
CA SER A 43 -13.49 -6.28 -5.76
C SER A 43 -12.14 -5.91 -5.13
N ASP A 44 -12.13 -5.17 -4.01
CA ASP A 44 -10.90 -4.79 -3.30
C ASP A 44 -10.29 -5.95 -2.51
N GLU A 45 -11.13 -6.77 -1.88
CA GLU A 45 -10.68 -7.99 -1.17
C GLU A 45 -10.05 -9.00 -2.13
N ALA A 46 -10.70 -9.27 -3.26
CA ALA A 46 -10.17 -10.18 -4.28
C ALA A 46 -8.83 -9.70 -4.86
N ARG A 47 -8.70 -8.38 -5.06
CA ARG A 47 -7.47 -7.74 -5.50
C ARG A 47 -6.36 -7.89 -4.47
N THR A 48 -6.64 -7.58 -3.22
CA THR A 48 -5.67 -7.70 -2.11
C THR A 48 -5.19 -9.12 -1.97
N ALA A 49 -6.11 -10.09 -1.90
CA ALA A 49 -5.78 -11.51 -1.79
C ALA A 49 -4.91 -11.98 -2.97
N ARG A 50 -5.17 -11.51 -4.20
CA ARG A 50 -4.33 -11.85 -5.36
C ARG A 50 -2.92 -11.30 -5.23
N LEU A 51 -2.75 -10.06 -4.81
CA LEU A 51 -1.42 -9.46 -4.62
C LEU A 51 -0.65 -10.15 -3.50
N GLU A 52 -1.32 -10.50 -2.40
CA GLU A 52 -0.74 -11.25 -1.29
C GLU A 52 -0.29 -12.65 -1.71
N GLN A 53 -1.05 -13.35 -2.55
CA GLN A 53 -0.64 -14.63 -3.15
C GLN A 53 0.64 -14.51 -3.98
N ASP A 54 0.87 -13.38 -4.65
CA ASP A 54 2.10 -13.08 -5.39
C ASP A 54 3.26 -12.63 -4.46
N GLY A 55 3.02 -12.62 -3.15
CA GLY A 55 3.96 -12.30 -2.08
C GLY A 55 4.10 -10.81 -1.80
N TRP A 56 3.08 -10.00 -2.15
CA TRP A 56 3.08 -8.57 -1.85
C TRP A 56 2.41 -8.28 -0.51
N THR A 57 2.97 -7.31 0.21
CA THR A 57 2.30 -6.68 1.34
C THR A 57 1.55 -5.46 0.84
N VAL A 58 0.26 -5.33 1.17
CA VAL A 58 -0.57 -4.20 0.78
C VAL A 58 -0.90 -3.36 2.02
N LEU A 59 -0.53 -2.08 2.00
CA LEU A 59 -0.91 -1.11 3.04
C LEU A 59 -1.88 -0.09 2.43
N ARG A 60 -3.01 0.14 3.11
CA ARG A 60 -3.99 1.17 2.74
C ARG A 60 -4.04 2.25 3.81
N PHE A 61 -3.99 3.50 3.41
CA PHE A 61 -4.12 4.66 4.30
C PHE A 61 -5.26 5.55 3.83
N TRP A 62 -6.02 6.11 4.77
CA TRP A 62 -6.99 7.16 4.44
C TRP A 62 -6.27 8.47 4.11
N ASN A 63 -6.77 9.21 3.13
CA ASN A 63 -6.20 10.51 2.77
C ASN A 63 -6.17 11.49 3.97
N ASP A 64 -7.15 11.41 4.87
CA ASP A 64 -7.17 12.16 6.13
C ASP A 64 -5.99 11.78 7.05
N ASP A 65 -5.70 10.48 7.21
CA ASP A 65 -4.58 10.01 8.05
C ASP A 65 -3.24 10.47 7.48
N VAL A 66 -3.08 10.38 6.16
CA VAL A 66 -1.88 10.88 5.45
C VAL A 66 -1.70 12.38 5.67
N SER A 67 -2.80 13.14 5.68
CA SER A 67 -2.77 14.60 5.85
C SER A 67 -2.57 15.02 7.31
N ARG A 68 -3.08 14.24 8.27
CA ARG A 68 -3.00 14.53 9.71
C ARG A 68 -1.69 14.08 10.34
N ASP A 69 -1.16 12.93 9.93
CA ASP A 69 0.02 12.32 10.55
C ASP A 69 0.85 11.53 9.54
N ILE A 70 1.50 12.29 8.65
CA ILE A 70 2.37 11.72 7.61
C ILE A 70 3.57 10.97 8.18
N ASP A 71 4.03 11.37 9.38
CA ASP A 71 5.18 10.75 10.04
C ASP A 71 4.83 9.33 10.50
N ASN A 72 3.67 9.14 11.15
CA ASN A 72 3.19 7.82 11.54
C ASN A 72 2.95 6.91 10.31
N VAL A 73 2.38 7.46 9.23
CA VAL A 73 2.22 6.73 7.95
C VAL A 73 3.59 6.27 7.42
N CYS A 74 4.58 7.17 7.38
CA CYS A 74 5.93 6.83 6.94
C CYS A 74 6.60 5.79 7.84
N GLN A 75 6.44 5.87 9.15
CA GLN A 75 6.96 4.87 10.09
C GLN A 75 6.37 3.50 9.82
N HIS A 76 5.04 3.41 9.66
CA HIS A 76 4.37 2.15 9.35
C HIS A 76 4.92 1.53 8.05
N ILE A 77 5.10 2.33 6.99
CA ILE A 77 5.69 1.86 5.73
C ILE A 77 7.12 1.33 5.93
N VAL A 78 7.95 2.01 6.75
CA VAL A 78 9.32 1.56 7.07
C VAL A 78 9.31 0.23 7.82
N PHE A 79 8.45 0.08 8.82
CA PHE A 79 8.31 -1.18 9.56
C PHE A 79 7.88 -2.32 8.64
N ALA A 80 6.85 -2.12 7.81
CA ALA A 80 6.35 -3.12 6.87
C ALA A 80 7.38 -3.50 5.80
N ALA A 81 8.25 -2.56 5.39
CA ALA A 81 9.36 -2.84 4.47
C ALA A 81 10.51 -3.66 5.11
N GLY A 82 10.37 -4.04 6.39
CA GLY A 82 11.39 -4.75 7.16
C GLY A 82 12.63 -3.90 7.43
N LEU A 83 12.48 -2.57 7.44
CA LEU A 83 13.55 -1.61 7.74
C LEU A 83 13.46 -1.07 9.18
N GLY A 84 12.44 -1.49 9.94
CA GLY A 84 12.23 -1.10 11.34
C GLY A 84 13.01 -1.90 12.37
N GLY A 85 14.11 -2.56 11.99
CA GLY A 85 14.90 -3.41 12.88
C GLY A 85 16.38 -3.41 12.54
N ALA A 86 17.12 -2.47 13.13
CA ALA A 86 18.54 -2.60 13.46
C ALA A 86 18.87 -1.55 14.53
N SER A 87 18.71 -1.94 15.79
CA SER A 87 19.57 -1.48 16.89
C SER A 87 20.61 -2.55 17.15
#